data_AF-A0A645HDM3-F1
#
_entry.id   AF-A0A645HDM3-F1
#
_cell.length_a   1.000
_cell.length_b   1.000
_cell.length_c   1.000
_cell.angle_alpha   90.00
_cell.angle_beta   90.00
_cell.angle_gamma   90.00
#
_symmetry.space_group_name_H-M   'P 1'
#
loop_
_entity.id
_entity.type
_entity.pdbx_description
1 polymer ?
#
loop_
_entity_poly.entity_id
_entity_poly.type
_entity_poly.pdbx_seq_one_letter_code
_entity_poly.pdbx_strand_id
1 'polypeptide(L)' 'MRQLAPTLPLLIPGVGAQGGDAVATVRAGLTAEGTIAVNSSRAILYASSGDDFATAARKAAQATRDTLNAARA' A
#
# COMPACT_ATOMS: atom_id res chain seq x y z
N MET A 1 3.56 10.62 -14.14
CA MET A 1 4.77 10.10 -13.44
C MET A 1 5.28 8.80 -14.03
N ARG A 2 4.52 7.70 -14.03
CA ARG A 2 4.98 6.41 -14.64
C ARG A 2 5.47 6.56 -16.08
N GLN A 3 4.80 7.35 -16.93
CA GLN A 3 5.26 7.63 -18.30
C GLN A 3 6.66 8.26 -18.41
N LEU A 4 7.09 9.05 -17.40
CA LEU A 4 8.40 9.69 -17.37
C LEU A 4 9.49 8.77 -16.80
N ALA A 5 9.10 7.73 -16.07
CA ALA A 5 9.97 6.76 -15.45
C ALA A 5 9.40 5.33 -15.63
N PRO A 6 9.43 4.79 -16.85
CA PRO A 6 8.67 3.58 -17.19
C PRO A 6 9.09 2.35 -16.37
N THR A 7 10.39 2.22 -16.06
CA THR A 7 10.97 1.04 -15.41
C THR A 7 11.42 1.28 -13.96
N LEU A 8 11.50 2.53 -13.49
CA LEU A 8 12.01 2.80 -12.15
C LEU A 8 11.00 2.34 -11.09
N PRO A 9 11.47 1.74 -9.97
CA PRO A 9 10.60 1.48 -8.84
C PRO A 9 10.10 2.82 -8.26
N LEU A 10 8.79 2.93 -8.04
CA LEU A 10 8.19 4.14 -7.45
C LEU A 10 7.74 3.86 -6.02
N LEU A 11 8.09 4.75 -5.09
CA LEU A 11 7.55 4.75 -3.73
C LEU A 11 6.27 5.59 -3.70
N ILE A 12 5.16 4.97 -3.33
CA ILE A 12 3.87 5.64 -3.12
C ILE A 12 3.72 5.94 -1.63
N PRO A 13 3.66 7.22 -1.23
CA PRO A 13 3.59 7.60 0.17
C PRO A 13 2.20 7.31 0.77
N GLY A 14 2.22 6.88 2.02
CA GLY A 14 1.11 6.93 2.99
C GLY A 14 -0.29 6.64 2.48
N VAL A 15 -0.67 5.37 2.42
CA VAL A 15 -2.08 4.97 2.26
C VAL A 15 -2.76 4.89 3.62
N GLY A 16 -3.73 5.79 3.85
CA GLY A 16 -4.52 5.86 5.08
C GLY A 16 -5.66 4.85 5.11
N ALA A 17 -6.40 4.82 6.23
CA ALA A 17 -7.53 3.92 6.48
C ALA A 17 -8.65 3.96 5.43
N GLN A 18 -8.71 4.99 4.57
CA GLN A 18 -9.74 5.15 3.55
C GLN A 18 -9.41 4.47 2.21
N GLY A 19 -8.18 3.96 2.00
CA GLY A 19 -7.81 3.02 0.92
C GLY A 19 -8.01 3.42 -0.55
N GLY A 20 -8.80 4.44 -0.87
CA GLY A 20 -9.22 4.78 -2.23
C GLY A 20 -8.09 5.31 -3.11
N ASP A 21 -7.27 6.20 -2.58
CA ASP A 21 -6.12 6.77 -3.31
C ASP A 21 -5.04 5.71 -3.60
N ALA A 22 -4.91 4.73 -2.69
CA ALA A 22 -4.01 3.59 -2.82
C ALA A 22 -4.31 2.76 -4.06
N VAL A 23 -5.57 2.36 -4.23
CA VAL A 23 -6.06 1.50 -5.31
C VAL A 23 -5.89 2.20 -6.66
N ALA A 24 -6.28 3.48 -6.73
CA ALA A 24 -6.10 4.27 -7.94
C ALA A 24 -4.61 4.41 -8.31
N THR A 25 -3.74 4.63 -7.32
CA THR A 25 -2.31 4.76 -7.55
C THR A 25 -1.65 3.43 -7.95
N VAL A 26 -2.10 2.29 -7.42
CA VAL A 26 -1.64 0.96 -7.89
C VAL A 26 -1.97 0.80 -9.37
N ARG A 27 -3.21 1.07 -9.79
CA ARG A 27 -3.63 0.95 -11.19
C ARG A 27 -2.87 1.88 -12.14
N ALA A 28 -2.51 3.08 -11.68
CA ALA A 28 -1.76 4.04 -12.48
C ALA A 28 -0.24 3.81 -12.46
N GLY A 29 0.28 3.18 -11.41
CA GLY A 29 1.72 3.09 -11.13
C GLY A 29 2.34 1.72 -11.41
N LEU A 30 1.59 0.63 -11.28
CA LEU A 30 2.06 -0.72 -11.56
C LEU A 30 1.85 -1.06 -13.04
N THR A 31 2.93 -1.44 -13.72
CA THR A 31 2.88 -1.96 -15.11
C THR A 31 3.67 -3.26 -15.20
N ALA A 32 3.72 -3.88 -16.38
CA ALA A 32 4.54 -5.07 -16.59
C ALA A 32 6.05 -4.76 -16.49
N GLU A 33 6.45 -3.52 -16.76
CA GLU A 33 7.85 -3.07 -16.76
C GLU A 33 8.25 -2.31 -15.48
N GLY A 34 7.28 -1.75 -14.74
CA GLY A 34 7.51 -0.85 -13.62
C GLY A 34 6.83 -1.31 -12.33
N THR A 35 7.61 -1.42 -11.26
CA THR A 35 7.12 -1.81 -9.93
C THR A 35 6.84 -0.62 -9.03
N ILE A 36 6.06 -0.86 -7.98
CA ILE A 36 5.74 0.12 -6.95
C ILE A 36 5.92 -0.47 -5.56
N ALA A 37 6.31 0.36 -4.60
CA ALA A 37 6.26 0.07 -3.17
C ALA A 37 5.28 1.06 -2.53
N VAL A 38 4.34 0.55 -1.72
CA VAL A 38 3.35 1.40 -1.06
C VAL A 38 3.70 1.48 0.42
N ASN A 39 3.88 2.69 0.94
CA ASN A 39 4.16 2.92 2.35
C ASN A 39 2.85 3.00 3.16
N SER A 40 2.79 2.24 4.26
CA SER A 40 1.72 2.31 5.26
C SER A 40 2.35 2.31 6.66
N SER A 41 2.43 3.47 7.30
CA SER A 41 3.05 3.61 8.63
C SER A 41 2.01 3.68 9.73
N ARG A 42 1.26 4.78 9.85
CA ARG A 42 0.32 5.00 10.98
C ARG A 42 -0.79 3.95 11.06
N ALA A 43 -1.30 3.48 9.92
CA ALA A 43 -2.35 2.47 9.90
C ALA A 43 -1.88 1.10 10.45
N ILE A 44 -0.57 0.81 10.38
CA ILE A 44 0.03 -0.40 10.94
C ILE A 44 0.48 -0.15 12.38
N LEU A 45 1.26 0.92 12.61
CA LEU A 45 1.84 1.25 13.92
C LEU A 45 0.78 1.50 14.99
N TYR A 46 -0.35 2.10 14.62
CA TYR A 46 -1.43 2.44 15.55
C TYR A 46 -2.68 1.58 15.36
N ALA A 47 -2.52 0.37 14.80
CA ALA A 47 -3.61 -0.59 14.67
C ALA A 47 -4.17 -1.04 16.03
N SER A 48 -3.36 -0.99 17.09
CA SER A 48 -3.77 -1.13 18.48
C SER A 48 -2.77 -0.41 19.40
N SER A 49 -3.25 -0.02 20.58
CA SER A 49 -2.44 0.48 21.70
C SER A 49 -2.41 -0.50 22.89
N GLY A 50 -2.94 -1.71 22.72
CA GLY A 50 -2.98 -2.75 23.76
C GLY A 50 -1.96 -3.87 23.54
N ASP A 51 -2.02 -4.89 24.39
CA ASP A 51 -1.09 -6.04 24.37
C ASP A 51 -1.17 -6.87 23.07
N ASP A 52 -2.23 -6.69 22.28
CA ASP A 52 -2.44 -7.33 20.99
C ASP A 52 -1.77 -6.59 19.80
N PHE A 53 -0.97 -5.55 20.06
CA PHE A 53 -0.38 -4.67 19.05
C PHE A 53 0.30 -5.43 17.89
N ALA A 54 1.04 -6.51 18.18
CA ALA A 54 1.74 -7.28 17.16
C ALA A 54 0.75 -8.00 16.20
N THR A 55 -0.32 -8.56 16.77
CA THR A 55 -1.38 -9.22 16.01
C THR A 55 -2.20 -8.20 15.21
N ALA A 56 -2.55 -7.07 15.83
CA ALA A 56 -3.27 -5.98 15.18
C ALA A 56 -2.47 -5.39 14.01
N ALA A 57 -1.18 -5.12 14.21
CA ALA A 57 -0.28 -4.61 13.17
C ALA A 57 -0.15 -5.61 12.00
N ARG A 58 0.02 -6.91 12.28
CA ARG A 58 0.03 -7.95 11.24
C ARG A 58 -1.28 -7.96 10.45
N LYS A 59 -2.42 -7.92 11.14
CA LYS A 59 -3.74 -7.92 10.49
C LYS A 59 -3.91 -6.69 9.59
N ALA A 60 -3.51 -5.50 10.07
CA ALA A 60 -3.54 -4.27 9.28
C ALA A 60 -2.63 -4.33 8.04
N ALA A 61 -1.43 -4.89 8.17
CA ALA A 61 -0.51 -5.09 7.06
C ALA A 61 -1.07 -6.06 6.01
N GLN A 62 -1.67 -7.18 6.43
CA GLN A 62 -2.30 -8.15 5.54
C GLN A 62 -3.51 -7.55 4.81
N ALA A 63 -4.40 -6.87 5.52
CA ALA A 63 -5.56 -6.20 4.92
C ALA A 63 -5.13 -5.14 3.88
N THR A 64 -4.08 -4.37 4.18
CA THR A 64 -3.50 -3.41 3.24
C THR A 64 -3.00 -4.12 1.98
N ARG A 65 -2.18 -5.17 2.15
CA ARG A 65 -1.65 -5.97 1.03
C ARG A 65 -2.77 -6.53 0.16
N ASP A 66 -3.80 -7.10 0.77
CA ASP A 66 -4.89 -7.76 0.05
C ASP A 66 -5.73 -6.76 -0.74
N THR A 67 -5.99 -5.57 -0.16
CA THR A 67 -6.65 -4.46 -0.86
C THR A 67 -5.85 -4.00 -2.08
N LEU A 68 -4.54 -3.83 -1.94
CA LEU A 68 -3.67 -3.42 -3.06
C LEU A 68 -3.58 -4.52 -4.13
N ASN A 69 -3.55 -5.79 -3.74
CA ASN A 69 -3.51 -6.90 -4.67
C ASN A 69 -4.83 -7.06 -5.44
N ALA A 70 -5.98 -6.81 -4.81
CA ALA A 70 -7.27 -6.78 -5.50
C ALA A 70 -7.33 -5.70 -6.59
N ALA A 71 -6.53 -4.63 -6.46
CA ALA A 71 -6.41 -3.58 -7.47
C ALA A 71 -5.51 -3.94 -8.66
N ARG A 72 -4.77 -5.06 -8.59
CA ARG A 72 -3.90 -5.54 -9.69
C ARG A 72 -4.66 -6.26 -10.80
N ALA A 73 -5.90 -6.68 -10.52
CA ALA A 73 -6.78 -7.39 -11.44
C ALA A 73 -7.45 -6.45 -12.44
#